data_AF-A0AA39KLP5-F1
#
_entry.id   AF-A0AA39KLP5-F1
#
_cell.length_a   1.000
_cell.length_b   1.000
_cell.length_c   1.000
_cell.angle_alpha   90.00
_cell.angle_beta   90.00
_cell.angle_gamma   90.00
#
_symmetry.space_group_name_H-M   'P 1'
#
loop_
_entity.id
_entity.type
_entity.pdbx_description
1 polymer ?
#
loop_
_entity_poly.entity_id
_entity_poly.type
_entity_poly.pdbx_seq_one_letter_code
_entity_poly.pdbx_strand_id
1 'polypeptide(L)'
;MRKLSVTIVWLKPLRSFYGTNGTFIELENFMRGIITNKRHFLNYNECNMTCEKLKSNSDDEFTAYYATCYGKIGTCSQLQSTICSGKIKYCLSPNANKHYTWASDIDETYRARGKCKNPIYQTGGSCAESAYKCNHCMCICTEDNNLNSNAVRSFSLRLQESDINQNMIVTGLKIVKINTMIHLQIQQAKLLPNNKIDPNTKFWKPLDEIVKLTNHSLFPNDWTKLSADEDYLSLSFANRTINLDDIILPLDYVVTGVRFGRTLSEDQQTSALRIEVKGVHVDREIGKIIPNTEINLTSDNMESNRLLPDYQRLRTQITLDNCDDPVEAKNYTQILETNKYIKFTHTDKKKDLAQTTIPYLDAREFTVEDDVPLIGVGLTYAGQEGYGGFITFNLYPSYIKNETSFITKQNVNLKTCQQSPNIPDDSTETLDEDSSIRNDDEMIDSLISEFLEGV
;
A
#
# COMPACT_ATOMS: atom_id res chain seq x y z
N MET A 1 39.42 -25.24 -4.77
CA MET A 1 38.38 -24.26 -5.18
C MET A 1 37.16 -24.44 -4.29
N ARG A 2 37.03 -23.65 -3.22
CA ARG A 2 35.82 -23.65 -2.39
C ARG A 2 34.80 -22.72 -3.06
N LYS A 3 33.75 -23.30 -3.64
CA LYS A 3 32.53 -22.57 -4.01
C LYS A 3 31.92 -22.04 -2.71
N LEU A 4 32.13 -20.75 -2.41
CA LEU A 4 31.37 -20.04 -1.40
C LEU A 4 30.05 -19.62 -2.06
N SER A 5 28.97 -20.29 -1.67
CA SER A 5 27.60 -19.89 -2.01
C SER A 5 27.35 -18.46 -1.55
N VAL A 6 26.85 -17.65 -2.47
CA VAL A 6 26.26 -16.36 -2.15
C VAL A 6 24.92 -16.63 -1.48
N THR A 7 24.85 -16.37 -0.17
CA THR A 7 23.57 -16.15 0.49
C THR A 7 23.08 -14.79 0.02
N ILE A 8 22.30 -14.77 -1.06
CA ILE A 8 21.27 -13.74 -1.19
C ILE A 8 20.35 -14.04 -0.02
N VAL A 9 20.25 -13.12 0.94
CA VAL A 9 19.20 -13.19 1.96
C VAL A 9 17.88 -12.97 1.23
N TRP A 10 17.39 -14.03 0.59
CA TRP A 10 16.03 -14.10 0.12
C TRP A 10 15.13 -14.03 1.34
N LEU A 11 14.11 -13.20 1.20
CA LEU A 11 12.97 -13.18 2.08
C LEU A 11 12.44 -14.61 2.22
N LYS A 12 12.62 -15.21 3.40
CA LYS A 12 11.81 -16.36 3.81
C LYS A 12 10.33 -15.99 3.56
N PRO A 13 9.46 -16.96 3.23
CA PRO A 13 8.08 -16.71 2.83
C PRO A 13 7.41 -15.60 3.63
N LEU A 14 6.85 -14.62 2.91
CA LEU A 14 6.18 -13.42 3.44
C LEU A 14 5.24 -13.76 4.62
N ARG A 15 4.53 -14.90 4.54
CA ARG A 15 3.60 -15.32 5.61
C ARG A 15 4.27 -15.70 6.95
N SER A 16 5.52 -16.15 6.94
CA SER A 16 6.27 -16.49 8.16
C SER A 16 6.92 -15.28 8.83
N PHE A 17 7.14 -14.20 8.07
CA PHE A 17 7.83 -13.00 8.56
C PHE A 17 6.87 -11.85 8.90
N TYR A 18 5.79 -11.64 8.13
CA TYR A 18 4.87 -10.50 8.33
C TYR A 18 3.64 -10.83 9.19
N GLY A 19 3.73 -11.86 10.03
CA GLY A 19 2.66 -12.27 10.96
C GLY A 19 2.78 -11.68 12.39
N THR A 20 3.81 -10.87 12.66
CA THR A 20 4.07 -10.30 13.99
C THR A 20 3.97 -8.78 13.97
N ASN A 21 3.44 -8.19 15.04
CA ASN A 21 3.52 -6.74 15.26
C ASN A 21 4.96 -6.26 15.08
N GLY A 22 5.19 -5.31 14.17
CA GLY A 22 6.46 -4.61 14.02
C GLY A 22 7.30 -4.93 12.77
N THR A 23 6.85 -5.78 11.85
CA THR A 23 7.61 -6.11 10.62
C THR A 23 7.19 -5.33 9.39
N PHE A 24 6.04 -4.66 9.42
CA PHE A 24 5.58 -3.75 8.38
C PHE A 24 4.80 -2.59 8.98
N ILE A 25 4.63 -1.53 8.20
CA ILE A 25 3.81 -0.37 8.51
C ILE A 25 2.74 -0.22 7.43
N GLU A 26 1.49 -0.26 7.87
CA GLU A 26 0.34 0.15 7.07
C GLU A 26 0.12 1.67 7.22
N LEU A 27 -0.32 2.33 6.16
CA LEU A 27 -0.85 3.70 6.22
C LEU A 27 -2.28 3.65 6.79
N GLU A 28 -2.38 3.25 8.05
CA GLU A 28 -3.63 2.99 8.76
C GLU A 28 -4.59 4.17 8.64
N ASN A 29 -5.85 3.87 8.38
CA ASN A 29 -6.93 4.82 8.26
C ASN A 29 -6.83 5.83 7.10
N PHE A 30 -5.75 5.88 6.31
CA PHE A 30 -5.58 6.90 5.27
C PHE A 30 -6.64 6.83 4.15
N MET A 31 -6.81 5.67 3.52
CA MET A 31 -7.83 5.43 2.49
C MET A 31 -8.67 4.21 2.82
N ARG A 32 -9.97 4.41 3.09
CA ARG A 32 -10.89 3.36 3.56
C ARG A 32 -12.24 3.37 2.86
N GLY A 33 -12.78 2.20 2.60
CA GLY A 33 -14.14 2.02 2.10
C GLY A 33 -15.18 2.30 3.17
N ILE A 34 -16.18 3.09 2.81
CA ILE A 34 -17.37 3.36 3.61
C ILE A 34 -18.63 2.99 2.83
N ILE A 35 -19.55 2.30 3.49
CA ILE A 35 -20.88 2.03 2.96
C ILE A 35 -21.79 3.16 3.37
N THR A 36 -22.51 3.72 2.42
CA THR A 36 -23.37 4.89 2.65
C THR A 36 -24.60 4.86 1.75
N ASN A 37 -25.58 5.70 2.05
CA ASN A 37 -26.77 5.87 1.22
C ASN A 37 -26.68 7.25 0.55
N LYS A 38 -27.08 7.35 -0.72
CA LYS A 38 -27.07 8.62 -1.47
C LYS A 38 -27.75 9.77 -0.70
N ARG A 39 -28.78 9.48 0.09
CA ARG A 39 -29.49 10.47 0.93
C ARG A 39 -28.59 11.19 1.92
N HIS A 40 -27.48 10.59 2.36
CA HIS A 40 -26.56 11.26 3.28
C HIS A 40 -25.73 12.38 2.62
N PHE A 41 -25.66 12.44 1.28
CA PHE A 41 -24.92 13.47 0.54
C PHE A 41 -25.81 14.57 -0.03
N LEU A 42 -27.12 14.37 -0.02
CA LEU A 42 -28.08 15.20 -0.76
C LEU A 42 -29.11 15.77 0.20
N ASN A 43 -29.57 16.99 -0.08
CA ASN A 43 -30.82 17.46 0.53
C ASN A 43 -31.91 16.44 0.21
N TYR A 44 -32.74 16.15 1.21
CA TYR A 44 -33.61 14.97 1.39
C TYR A 44 -34.42 14.43 0.18
N ASN A 45 -34.47 15.11 -0.97
CA ASN A 45 -35.36 14.84 -2.10
C ASN A 45 -34.70 14.54 -3.46
N GLU A 46 -33.37 14.52 -3.60
CA GLU A 46 -32.71 14.39 -4.93
C GLU A 46 -31.95 13.08 -5.14
N CYS A 47 -32.61 11.91 -5.17
CA CYS A 47 -31.93 10.63 -5.44
C CYS A 47 -31.50 10.39 -6.92
N ASN A 48 -31.53 11.44 -7.76
CA ASN A 48 -31.30 11.34 -9.21
C ASN A 48 -29.82 11.19 -9.60
N MET A 49 -28.88 11.41 -8.67
CA MET A 49 -27.44 11.28 -8.93
C MET A 49 -26.97 9.83 -8.88
N THR A 50 -26.02 9.46 -9.74
CA THR A 50 -25.34 8.17 -9.67
C THR A 50 -24.28 8.19 -8.55
N CYS A 51 -23.90 7.02 -8.03
CA CYS A 51 -22.92 6.96 -6.94
C CYS A 51 -21.58 7.56 -7.36
N GLU A 52 -21.17 7.39 -8.61
CA GLU A 52 -19.90 7.86 -9.18
C GLU A 52 -19.78 9.39 -9.19
N LYS A 53 -20.92 10.09 -9.15
CA LYS A 53 -20.99 11.55 -9.06
C LYS A 53 -20.94 12.07 -7.62
N LEU A 54 -21.04 11.20 -6.62
CA LEU A 54 -20.93 11.60 -5.22
C LEU A 54 -19.48 11.96 -4.90
N LYS A 55 -19.30 13.17 -4.38
CA LYS A 55 -18.06 13.66 -3.78
C LYS A 55 -18.46 14.52 -2.60
N SER A 56 -17.76 14.42 -1.46
CA SER A 56 -17.90 15.45 -0.42
C SER A 56 -17.11 16.68 -0.86
N ASN A 57 -17.78 17.84 -0.84
CA ASN A 57 -17.13 19.13 -1.09
C ASN A 57 -16.59 19.77 0.20
N SER A 58 -16.92 19.21 1.37
CA SER A 58 -16.45 19.70 2.67
C SER A 58 -15.40 18.79 3.28
N ASP A 59 -14.51 19.41 4.07
CA ASP A 59 -13.56 18.77 4.99
C ASP A 59 -14.24 18.34 6.31
N ASP A 60 -15.58 18.39 6.36
CA ASP A 60 -16.35 18.11 7.56
C ASP A 60 -16.40 16.61 7.85
N GLU A 61 -16.54 16.28 9.13
CA GLU A 61 -16.80 14.91 9.57
C GLU A 61 -18.06 14.36 8.92
N PHE A 62 -17.91 13.26 8.19
CA PHE A 62 -19.03 12.51 7.62
C PHE A 62 -19.19 11.19 8.37
N THR A 63 -20.32 11.03 9.05
CA THR A 63 -20.68 9.79 9.71
C THR A 63 -21.85 9.12 9.00
N ALA A 64 -21.66 7.88 8.56
CA ALA A 64 -22.70 7.04 7.99
C ALA A 64 -22.59 5.62 8.52
N TYR A 65 -23.72 5.07 9.01
CA TYR A 65 -23.81 3.65 9.39
C TYR A 65 -22.68 3.17 10.32
N TYR A 66 -22.34 3.99 11.33
CA TYR A 66 -21.25 3.74 12.29
C TYR A 66 -19.83 3.74 11.72
N ALA A 67 -19.67 4.13 10.45
CA ALA A 67 -18.39 4.50 9.88
C ALA A 67 -18.28 6.04 9.85
N THR A 68 -17.26 6.55 10.53
CA THR A 68 -16.91 7.97 10.51
C THR A 68 -15.72 8.15 9.59
N CYS A 69 -15.88 9.07 8.64
CA CYS A 69 -14.84 9.60 7.80
C CYS A 69 -14.54 11.02 8.27
N TYR A 70 -13.31 11.28 8.70
CA TYR A 70 -12.93 12.65 9.05
C TYR A 70 -12.42 13.41 7.82
N GLY A 71 -12.15 12.75 6.69
CA GLY A 71 -11.67 13.42 5.48
C GLY A 71 -12.67 13.45 4.33
N LYS A 72 -12.14 13.52 3.11
CA LYS A 72 -12.93 13.65 1.88
C LYS A 72 -13.45 12.30 1.41
N ILE A 73 -14.68 12.31 0.90
CA ILE A 73 -15.31 11.14 0.32
C ILE A 73 -15.31 11.29 -1.19
N GLY A 74 -14.82 10.25 -1.87
CA GLY A 74 -14.80 10.18 -3.33
C GLY A 74 -14.72 8.74 -3.84
N THR A 75 -14.51 8.60 -5.16
CA THR A 75 -14.34 7.28 -5.81
C THR A 75 -15.46 6.29 -5.46
N CYS A 76 -16.69 6.80 -5.44
CA CYS A 76 -17.87 6.05 -5.11
C CYS A 76 -18.31 5.13 -6.26
N SER A 77 -18.79 3.94 -5.93
CA SER A 77 -19.42 3.03 -6.88
C SER A 77 -20.72 2.50 -6.29
N GLN A 78 -21.71 2.30 -7.15
CA GLN A 78 -22.98 1.71 -6.73
C GLN A 78 -22.77 0.26 -6.29
N LEU A 79 -23.37 -0.10 -5.15
CA LEU A 79 -23.53 -1.49 -4.76
C LEU A 79 -24.75 -2.06 -5.50
N GLN A 80 -24.69 -3.35 -5.89
CA GLN A 80 -25.75 -4.01 -6.69
C GLN A 80 -27.03 -4.22 -5.87
N SER A 81 -27.69 -3.11 -5.54
CA SER A 81 -28.96 -3.04 -4.84
C SER A 81 -30.00 -2.63 -5.87
N THR A 82 -30.97 -3.51 -6.16
CA THR A 82 -32.14 -3.14 -6.96
C THR A 82 -32.96 -2.06 -6.25
N ILE A 83 -33.59 -1.19 -7.04
CA ILE A 83 -34.35 0.01 -6.64
C ILE A 83 -35.46 -0.29 -5.59
N CYS A 84 -35.82 -1.57 -5.41
CA CYS A 84 -36.90 -2.01 -4.51
C CYS A 84 -36.51 -3.15 -3.55
N SER A 85 -35.23 -3.44 -3.30
CA SER A 85 -34.86 -4.48 -2.33
C SER A 85 -33.56 -4.28 -1.55
N GLY A 86 -32.73 -3.29 -1.90
CA GLY A 86 -31.34 -3.20 -1.46
C GLY A 86 -31.08 -2.83 0.01
N LYS A 87 -31.50 -3.69 0.93
CA LYS A 87 -31.02 -3.67 2.30
C LYS A 87 -29.61 -4.25 2.32
N ILE A 88 -28.62 -3.42 2.60
CA ILE A 88 -27.28 -3.92 2.87
C ILE A 88 -27.25 -4.43 4.29
N LYS A 89 -26.82 -5.68 4.45
CA LYS A 89 -26.42 -6.21 5.75
C LYS A 89 -24.93 -6.03 5.90
N TYR A 90 -24.49 -5.58 7.06
CA TYR A 90 -23.06 -5.45 7.34
C TYR A 90 -22.77 -5.84 8.79
N CYS A 91 -21.56 -6.34 8.98
CA CYS A 91 -21.04 -6.68 10.28
C CYS A 91 -19.92 -5.71 10.63
N LEU A 92 -20.03 -5.03 11.77
CA LEU A 92 -18.97 -4.14 12.24
C LEU A 92 -17.73 -4.94 12.63
N SER A 93 -16.55 -4.41 12.28
CA SER A 93 -15.28 -5.00 12.68
C SER A 93 -15.00 -4.77 14.17
N PRO A 94 -14.43 -5.75 14.89
CA PRO A 94 -13.87 -5.52 16.21
C PRO A 94 -12.49 -4.83 16.16
N ASN A 95 -11.85 -4.77 14.99
CA ASN A 95 -10.59 -4.06 14.79
C ASN A 95 -10.89 -2.58 14.54
N ALA A 96 -10.36 -1.68 15.38
CA ALA A 96 -10.58 -0.23 15.29
C ALA A 96 -10.13 0.41 13.96
N ASN A 97 -9.19 -0.22 13.24
CA ASN A 97 -8.70 0.27 11.94
C ASN A 97 -9.57 -0.17 10.75
N LYS A 98 -10.56 -1.05 10.97
CA LYS A 98 -11.49 -1.52 9.94
C LYS A 98 -12.92 -1.21 10.37
N HIS A 99 -13.80 -0.80 9.45
CA HIS A 99 -15.21 -0.56 9.75
C HIS A 99 -16.03 -1.85 9.77
N TYR A 100 -15.71 -2.80 8.88
CA TYR A 100 -16.54 -3.95 8.55
C TYR A 100 -15.75 -5.26 8.55
N THR A 101 -16.36 -6.35 9.00
CA THR A 101 -15.89 -7.73 8.82
C THR A 101 -16.36 -8.30 7.47
N TRP A 102 -17.59 -7.95 7.10
CA TRP A 102 -18.18 -8.25 5.79
C TRP A 102 -19.41 -7.33 5.57
N ALA A 103 -19.82 -7.22 4.32
CA ALA A 103 -21.10 -6.64 3.93
C ALA A 103 -21.73 -7.51 2.84
N SER A 104 -23.06 -7.55 2.77
CA SER A 104 -23.77 -8.32 1.77
C SER A 104 -25.00 -7.56 1.31
N ASP A 105 -25.22 -7.61 0.01
CA ASP A 105 -26.51 -7.33 -0.63
C ASP A 105 -27.19 -8.67 -0.98
N ILE A 106 -28.34 -8.61 -1.67
CA ILE A 106 -29.12 -9.77 -2.12
C ILE A 106 -28.32 -10.64 -3.07
N ASP A 107 -27.56 -10.03 -3.98
CA ASP A 107 -26.90 -10.74 -5.09
C ASP A 107 -25.40 -10.96 -4.85
N GLU A 108 -24.79 -10.27 -3.88
CA GLU A 108 -23.34 -10.27 -3.70
C GLU A 108 -22.93 -10.16 -2.22
N THR A 109 -21.95 -10.98 -1.82
CA THR A 109 -21.29 -10.85 -0.51
C THR A 109 -19.90 -10.26 -0.70
N TYR A 110 -19.70 -9.07 -0.15
CA TYR A 110 -18.43 -8.38 -0.05
C TYR A 110 -17.74 -8.78 1.27
N ARG A 111 -16.52 -9.30 1.20
CA ARG A 111 -15.84 -9.81 2.38
C ARG A 111 -14.71 -8.88 2.77
N ALA A 112 -14.45 -8.77 4.07
CA ALA A 112 -13.23 -8.16 4.56
C ALA A 112 -12.40 -9.06 5.48
N ARG A 113 -13.02 -10.06 6.14
CA ARG A 113 -12.47 -11.33 6.67
C ARG A 113 -13.22 -11.73 7.94
N GLY A 114 -13.38 -13.04 8.17
CA GLY A 114 -13.82 -13.59 9.47
C GLY A 114 -15.33 -13.79 9.65
N LYS A 115 -15.69 -14.47 10.75
CA LYS A 115 -17.09 -14.61 11.19
C LYS A 115 -17.52 -13.34 11.91
N CYS A 116 -18.79 -12.95 11.75
CA CYS A 116 -19.31 -11.80 12.48
C CYS A 116 -19.29 -12.06 13.99
N LYS A 117 -18.51 -11.27 14.73
CA LYS A 117 -18.48 -11.31 16.20
C LYS A 117 -19.35 -10.22 16.84
N ASN A 118 -19.65 -9.17 16.08
CA ASN A 118 -20.49 -8.06 16.50
C ASN A 118 -21.95 -8.26 16.02
N PRO A 119 -22.91 -7.44 16.47
CA PRO A 119 -24.26 -7.46 15.91
C PRO A 119 -24.25 -7.21 14.40
N ILE A 120 -25.13 -7.91 13.69
CA ILE A 120 -25.38 -7.68 12.27
C ILE A 120 -26.36 -6.52 12.15
N TYR A 121 -25.96 -5.50 11.41
CA TYR A 121 -26.81 -4.36 11.10
C TYR A 121 -27.38 -4.51 9.69
N GLN A 122 -28.56 -3.95 9.49
CA GLN A 122 -29.21 -3.91 8.20
C GLN A 122 -29.63 -2.48 7.91
N THR A 123 -29.31 -1.97 6.73
CA THR A 123 -29.80 -0.65 6.31
C THR A 123 -31.31 -0.68 6.18
N GLY A 124 -31.96 0.43 6.54
CA GLY A 124 -33.41 0.56 6.40
C GLY A 124 -33.81 0.48 4.93
N GLY A 125 -34.77 -0.40 4.61
CA GLY A 125 -35.39 -0.48 3.30
C GLY A 125 -36.89 -0.76 3.46
N SER A 126 -37.74 0.16 3.01
CA SER A 126 -39.18 -0.07 2.87
C SER A 126 -39.61 0.41 1.50
N CYS A 127 -40.18 -0.51 0.72
CA CYS A 127 -40.79 -0.21 -0.58
C CYS A 127 -42.21 0.36 -0.44
N ALA A 128 -42.75 0.38 0.78
CA ALA A 128 -44.17 0.57 0.98
C ALA A 128 -44.60 2.04 1.09
N GLU A 129 -43.75 3.00 1.49
CA GLU A 129 -44.29 4.29 1.97
C GLU A 129 -43.49 5.58 1.65
N SER A 130 -42.44 5.59 0.81
CA SER A 130 -41.77 6.86 0.47
C SER A 130 -41.41 7.01 -1.00
N ALA A 131 -41.81 8.15 -1.59
CA ALA A 131 -41.58 8.54 -2.99
C ALA A 131 -40.12 8.87 -3.35
N TYR A 132 -39.18 8.78 -2.40
CA TYR A 132 -37.77 9.17 -2.59
C TYR A 132 -36.83 8.00 -2.26
N LYS A 133 -36.41 7.26 -3.29
CA LYS A 133 -35.62 6.01 -3.19
C LYS A 133 -34.16 6.26 -3.58
N CYS A 134 -33.21 6.04 -2.68
CA CYS A 134 -31.79 6.29 -2.89
C CYS A 134 -30.97 5.00 -2.80
N ASN A 135 -30.13 4.72 -3.80
CA ASN A 135 -29.23 3.56 -3.80
C ASN A 135 -28.15 3.68 -2.72
N HIS A 136 -27.62 2.53 -2.30
CA HIS A 136 -26.42 2.47 -1.50
C HIS A 136 -25.15 2.51 -2.36
N CYS A 137 -24.12 3.14 -1.83
CA CYS A 137 -22.84 3.34 -2.49
C CYS A 137 -21.71 2.84 -1.59
N MET A 138 -20.65 2.32 -2.21
CA MET A 138 -19.34 2.10 -1.59
C MET A 138 -18.41 3.22 -2.03
N CYS A 139 -18.06 4.08 -1.10
CA CYS A 139 -17.19 5.24 -1.32
C CYS A 139 -15.85 5.07 -0.62
N ILE A 140 -14.84 5.81 -1.06
CA ILE A 140 -13.54 5.87 -0.40
C ILE A 140 -13.48 7.15 0.43
N CYS A 141 -13.33 6.98 1.73
CA CYS A 141 -12.91 8.02 2.65
C CYS A 141 -11.39 8.18 2.54
N THR A 142 -10.93 9.40 2.26
CA THR A 142 -9.51 9.77 2.28
C THR A 142 -9.28 10.76 3.42
N GLU A 143 -8.56 10.34 4.45
CA GLU A 143 -8.26 11.11 5.66
C GLU A 143 -7.18 12.19 5.42
N ASP A 144 -7.43 13.15 4.52
CA ASP A 144 -6.39 14.05 3.99
C ASP A 144 -6.36 15.47 4.56
N ASN A 145 -7.37 15.90 5.33
CA ASN A 145 -7.46 17.30 5.78
C ASN A 145 -8.12 17.53 7.16
N ASN A 146 -8.21 16.52 8.02
CA ASN A 146 -8.89 16.67 9.32
C ASN A 146 -7.99 16.44 10.53
N LEU A 147 -8.07 17.41 11.43
CA LEU A 147 -7.32 17.54 12.67
C LEU A 147 -7.63 16.43 13.70
N ASN A 148 -8.82 15.85 13.63
CA ASN A 148 -9.26 14.74 14.50
C ASN A 148 -8.86 13.36 13.96
N SER A 149 -8.33 13.31 12.74
CA SER A 149 -7.92 12.05 12.12
C SER A 149 -6.66 11.47 12.78
N ASN A 150 -6.67 10.17 13.01
CA ASN A 150 -5.54 9.37 13.47
C ASN A 150 -4.83 8.63 12.31
N ALA A 151 -5.05 9.06 11.06
CA ALA A 151 -4.47 8.42 9.90
C ALA A 151 -2.94 8.49 9.87
N VAL A 152 -2.31 7.36 9.56
CA VAL A 152 -0.86 7.26 9.34
C VAL A 152 -0.60 7.58 7.87
N ARG A 153 -0.21 8.83 7.60
CA ARG A 153 0.01 9.32 6.23
C ARG A 153 1.15 10.32 6.09
N SER A 154 1.83 10.62 7.19
CA SER A 154 2.89 11.63 7.23
C SER A 154 4.26 10.98 7.19
N PHE A 155 5.18 11.52 6.40
CA PHE A 155 6.56 11.06 6.25
C PHE A 155 7.50 12.18 6.68
N SER A 156 8.47 11.87 7.53
CA SER A 156 9.53 12.80 7.90
C SER A 156 10.49 13.01 6.72
N LEU A 157 10.76 14.28 6.38
CA LEU A 157 11.74 14.70 5.37
C LEU A 157 13.10 15.07 5.98
N ARG A 158 13.26 14.90 7.31
CA ARG A 158 14.51 15.24 8.01
C ARG A 158 15.61 14.25 7.66
N LEU A 159 16.80 14.78 7.39
CA LEU A 159 18.00 14.00 7.12
C LEU A 159 18.42 13.16 8.33
N GLN A 160 18.55 11.86 8.13
CA GLN A 160 19.22 10.97 9.07
C GLN A 160 20.66 10.80 8.65
N GLU A 161 21.58 11.42 9.40
CA GLU A 161 23.01 11.45 9.09
C GLU A 161 23.85 10.77 10.18
N SER A 162 24.88 10.02 9.80
CA SER A 162 25.87 9.45 10.70
C SER A 162 26.78 10.52 11.30
N ASP A 163 27.47 10.21 12.39
CA ASP A 163 28.46 11.10 12.98
C ASP A 163 29.76 11.09 12.16
N ILE A 164 29.78 11.87 11.09
CA ILE A 164 30.93 11.98 10.17
C ILE A 164 32.20 12.49 10.89
N ASN A 165 32.04 13.33 11.91
CA ASN A 165 33.16 13.87 12.69
C ASN A 165 33.85 12.76 13.51
N GLN A 166 33.10 11.73 13.87
CA GLN A 166 33.62 10.53 14.53
C GLN A 166 34.00 9.41 13.56
N ASN A 167 34.13 9.72 12.26
CA ASN A 167 34.45 8.76 11.20
C ASN A 167 33.39 7.65 11.08
N MET A 168 32.12 7.95 11.37
CA MET A 168 31.02 7.00 11.27
C MET A 168 30.28 7.12 9.94
N ILE A 169 29.86 5.97 9.41
CA ILE A 169 29.12 5.83 8.17
C ILE A 169 27.81 5.06 8.41
N VAL A 170 26.89 5.09 7.46
CA VAL A 170 25.64 4.32 7.53
C VAL A 170 25.91 2.85 7.18
N THR A 171 25.41 1.94 8.00
CA THR A 171 25.60 0.48 7.87
C THR A 171 24.29 -0.30 7.78
N GLY A 172 23.17 0.36 8.04
CA GLY A 172 21.85 -0.24 7.95
C GLY A 172 20.74 0.78 8.01
N LEU A 173 19.55 0.37 7.58
CA LEU A 173 18.34 1.19 7.44
C LEU A 173 17.12 0.43 7.94
N LYS A 174 16.14 1.16 8.47
CA LYS A 174 14.78 0.64 8.67
C LYS A 174 13.77 1.77 8.59
N ILE A 175 12.53 1.40 8.31
CA ILE A 175 11.38 2.31 8.38
C ILE A 175 10.71 2.10 9.73
N VAL A 176 10.45 3.18 10.45
CA VAL A 176 9.75 3.14 11.74
C VAL A 176 8.58 4.10 11.75
N LYS A 177 7.51 3.72 12.45
CA LYS A 177 6.35 4.57 12.72
C LYS A 177 6.48 5.10 14.16
N ILE A 178 6.56 6.41 14.32
CA ILE A 178 6.45 7.09 15.61
C ILE A 178 5.18 7.95 15.56
N ASN A 179 4.23 7.67 16.44
CA ASN A 179 2.89 8.26 16.40
C ASN A 179 2.22 7.99 15.03
N THR A 180 1.83 9.04 14.30
CA THR A 180 1.25 8.96 12.94
C THR A 180 2.25 9.33 11.84
N MET A 181 3.54 9.44 12.18
CA MET A 181 4.60 9.80 11.24
C MET A 181 5.54 8.62 10.98
N ILE A 182 5.96 8.52 9.72
CA ILE A 182 6.85 7.50 9.19
C ILE A 182 8.23 8.11 9.05
N HIS A 183 9.24 7.41 9.55
CA HIS A 183 10.62 7.87 9.59
C HIS A 183 11.55 6.84 8.96
N LEU A 184 12.62 7.33 8.35
CA LEU A 184 13.83 6.53 8.18
C LEU A 184 14.59 6.52 9.51
N GLN A 185 15.21 5.40 9.85
CA GLN A 185 16.19 5.30 10.92
C GLN A 185 17.45 4.62 10.37
N ILE A 186 18.62 5.11 10.78
CA ILE A 186 19.92 4.60 10.33
C ILE A 186 20.63 3.84 11.46
N GLN A 187 21.34 2.79 11.08
CA GLN A 187 22.42 2.22 11.88
C GLN A 187 23.73 2.84 11.41
N GLN A 188 24.61 3.17 12.35
CA GLN A 188 25.92 3.72 12.05
C GLN A 188 27.03 2.95 12.78
N ALA A 189 28.24 3.03 12.23
CA ALA A 189 29.46 2.49 12.82
C ALA A 189 30.71 3.15 12.24
N LYS A 190 31.85 3.00 12.91
CA LYS A 190 33.14 3.55 12.46
C LYS A 190 33.67 2.81 11.24
N LEU A 191 34.12 3.59 10.26
CA LEU A 191 34.91 3.10 9.13
C LEU A 191 36.33 2.74 9.59
N LEU A 192 36.82 1.61 9.10
CA LEU A 192 38.17 1.08 9.31
C LEU A 192 38.91 0.99 7.95
N PRO A 193 40.26 0.87 7.98
CA PRO A 193 41.07 0.61 6.81
C PRO A 193 40.52 -0.52 5.91
N ASN A 194 40.67 -0.35 4.61
CA ASN A 194 40.25 -1.27 3.57
C ASN A 194 38.73 -1.51 3.52
N ASN A 195 37.92 -0.45 3.70
CA ASN A 195 36.46 -0.49 3.67
C ASN A 195 35.86 -1.55 4.62
N LYS A 196 36.44 -1.67 5.81
CA LYS A 196 35.86 -2.50 6.87
C LYS A 196 35.07 -1.62 7.82
N ILE A 197 34.10 -2.21 8.50
CA ILE A 197 33.36 -1.57 9.58
C ILE A 197 33.83 -2.15 10.92
N ASP A 198 33.94 -1.32 11.95
CA ASP A 198 34.14 -1.80 13.32
C ASP A 198 32.81 -2.30 13.92
N PRO A 199 32.62 -3.62 14.08
CA PRO A 199 31.35 -4.17 14.54
C PRO A 199 31.01 -3.75 15.98
N ASN A 200 32.00 -3.40 16.80
CA ASN A 200 31.79 -2.99 18.19
C ASN A 200 31.23 -1.56 18.32
N THR A 201 31.24 -0.81 17.22
CA THR A 201 30.73 0.56 17.18
C THR A 201 29.37 0.66 16.50
N LYS A 202 28.77 -0.47 16.14
CA LYS A 202 27.44 -0.52 15.50
C LYS A 202 26.36 -0.18 16.50
N PHE A 203 25.57 0.83 16.19
CA PHE A 203 24.32 1.10 16.90
C PHE A 203 23.31 1.82 16.02
N TRP A 204 22.03 1.62 16.31
CA TRP A 204 20.94 2.37 15.71
C TRP A 204 20.93 3.79 16.28
N LYS A 205 21.06 4.79 15.41
CA LYS A 205 20.99 6.19 15.85
C LYS A 205 19.56 6.48 16.32
N PRO A 206 19.36 7.01 17.54
CA PRO A 206 18.03 7.35 18.03
C PRO A 206 17.43 8.46 17.16
N LEU A 207 16.10 8.41 17.00
CA LEU A 207 15.35 9.47 16.32
C LEU A 207 14.94 10.55 17.32
N ASP A 208 14.79 11.77 16.83
CA ASP A 208 14.11 12.81 17.58
C ASP A 208 12.66 12.38 17.81
N GLU A 209 12.19 12.43 19.06
CA GLU A 209 10.78 12.22 19.35
C GLU A 209 10.01 13.45 18.86
N ILE A 210 9.02 13.22 17.99
CA ILE A 210 8.13 14.28 17.51
C ILE A 210 6.85 14.24 18.33
N VAL A 211 6.63 15.30 19.10
CA VAL A 211 5.42 15.52 19.89
C VAL A 211 4.39 16.27 19.05
N LYS A 212 3.16 15.75 19.02
CA LYS A 212 1.99 16.43 18.44
C LYS A 212 1.28 17.20 19.55
N LEU A 213 1.26 18.54 19.47
CA LEU A 213 0.49 19.36 20.41
C LEU A 213 -0.97 19.52 19.96
N THR A 214 -1.81 20.02 20.86
CA THR A 214 -3.26 20.22 20.69
C THR A 214 -3.65 21.20 19.59
N ASN A 215 -2.72 22.05 19.16
CA ASN A 215 -2.87 22.95 18.00
C ASN A 215 -2.27 22.34 16.70
N HIS A 216 -1.97 21.04 16.72
CA HIS A 216 -1.45 20.26 15.59
C HIS A 216 -0.11 20.73 15.05
N SER A 217 0.57 21.62 15.78
CA SER A 217 1.96 21.92 15.55
C SER A 217 2.77 20.71 16.03
N LEU A 218 3.64 20.23 15.15
CA LEU A 218 4.57 19.15 15.43
C LEU A 218 5.87 19.77 15.91
N PHE A 219 6.42 19.24 16.99
CA PHE A 219 7.66 19.73 17.60
C PHE A 219 8.57 18.54 17.88
N PRO A 220 9.85 18.55 17.48
CA PRO A 220 10.81 17.63 18.01
C PRO A 220 11.21 18.02 19.45
N ASN A 221 12.09 17.22 20.04
CA ASN A 221 12.61 17.43 21.41
C ASN A 221 13.23 18.83 21.67
N ASP A 222 13.66 19.54 20.63
CA ASP A 222 14.20 20.89 20.72
C ASP A 222 13.14 22.00 20.67
N TRP A 223 11.86 21.64 20.62
CA TRP A 223 10.70 22.55 20.53
C TRP A 223 10.70 23.47 19.30
N THR A 224 11.40 23.10 18.23
CA THR A 224 11.29 23.78 16.94
C THR A 224 9.98 23.39 16.24
N LYS A 225 9.23 24.36 15.74
CA LYS A 225 7.99 24.05 14.99
C LYS A 225 8.37 23.43 13.65
N LEU A 226 7.87 22.23 13.36
CA LEU A 226 8.05 21.59 12.07
C LEU A 226 7.18 22.25 11.00
N SER A 227 7.77 22.52 9.85
CA SER A 227 7.10 23.04 8.66
C SER A 227 6.60 21.91 7.77
N ALA A 228 5.33 21.96 7.40
CA ALA A 228 4.81 21.10 6.34
C ALA A 228 5.61 21.34 5.04
N ASP A 229 5.80 20.30 4.24
CA ASP A 229 6.51 20.31 2.96
C ASP A 229 8.03 20.57 3.02
N GLU A 230 8.56 20.92 4.20
CA GLU A 230 9.99 21.09 4.46
C GLU A 230 10.52 20.01 5.40
N ASP A 231 9.87 19.84 6.56
CA ASP A 231 10.25 18.86 7.58
C ASP A 231 9.47 17.55 7.47
N TYR A 232 8.24 17.61 6.94
CA TYR A 232 7.39 16.44 6.74
C TYR A 232 6.44 16.62 5.56
N LEU A 233 6.10 15.51 4.91
CA LEU A 233 5.06 15.47 3.87
C LEU A 233 3.89 14.63 4.36
N SER A 234 2.66 15.15 4.25
CA SER A 234 1.45 14.37 4.54
C SER A 234 0.73 14.03 3.25
N LEU A 235 0.50 12.74 3.00
CA LEU A 235 -0.14 12.29 1.77
C LEU A 235 -1.60 12.74 1.72
N SER A 236 -2.10 13.02 0.53
CA SER A 236 -3.50 13.34 0.25
C SER A 236 -4.03 12.46 -0.88
N PHE A 237 -5.32 12.52 -1.20
CA PHE A 237 -5.80 11.83 -2.38
C PHE A 237 -5.02 12.27 -3.63
N ALA A 238 -4.75 13.57 -3.82
CA ALA A 238 -3.99 14.03 -4.98
C ALA A 238 -2.51 13.62 -4.91
N ASN A 239 -1.90 13.70 -3.72
CA ASN A 239 -0.46 13.54 -3.51
C ASN A 239 -0.18 12.30 -2.67
N ARG A 240 -0.12 11.15 -3.34
CA ARG A 240 0.09 9.82 -2.75
C ARG A 240 1.07 8.96 -3.52
N THR A 241 1.96 9.60 -4.27
CA THR A 241 2.94 8.91 -5.14
C THR A 241 4.26 8.72 -4.40
N ILE A 242 4.91 7.59 -4.60
CA ILE A 242 6.29 7.34 -4.19
C ILE A 242 7.08 6.74 -5.36
N ASN A 243 8.28 7.27 -5.58
CA ASN A 243 9.22 6.79 -6.58
C ASN A 243 10.12 5.70 -5.96
N LEU A 244 10.33 4.65 -6.74
CA LEU A 244 11.10 3.47 -6.37
C LEU A 244 12.42 3.50 -7.12
N ASP A 245 13.34 4.35 -6.68
CA ASP A 245 14.62 4.57 -7.34
C ASP A 245 15.77 3.96 -6.54
N ASP A 246 16.80 3.56 -7.26
CA ASP A 246 18.10 3.19 -6.69
C ASP A 246 19.06 4.37 -6.85
N ILE A 247 19.59 4.86 -5.73
CA ILE A 247 20.57 5.97 -5.70
C ILE A 247 21.93 5.41 -5.34
N ILE A 248 22.87 5.56 -6.26
CA ILE A 248 24.22 4.99 -6.18
C ILE A 248 25.23 6.14 -6.21
N LEU A 249 26.11 6.16 -5.22
CA LEU A 249 27.16 7.16 -5.09
C LEU A 249 28.30 6.90 -6.09
N PRO A 250 29.11 7.93 -6.42
CA PRO A 250 30.30 7.77 -7.23
C PRO A 250 31.34 6.85 -6.59
N LEU A 251 32.37 6.50 -7.36
CA LEU A 251 33.49 5.74 -6.83
C LEU A 251 34.12 6.47 -5.65
N ASP A 252 34.47 5.71 -4.62
CA ASP A 252 35.13 6.18 -3.39
C ASP A 252 34.24 7.03 -2.47
N TYR A 253 32.95 7.13 -2.77
CA TYR A 253 31.95 7.66 -1.85
C TYR A 253 31.25 6.54 -1.07
N VAL A 254 30.87 6.85 0.16
CA VAL A 254 30.06 5.97 1.01
C VAL A 254 28.86 6.73 1.57
N VAL A 255 27.80 5.99 1.89
CA VAL A 255 26.55 6.55 2.43
C VAL A 255 26.78 7.01 3.86
N THR A 256 26.49 8.29 4.11
CA THR A 256 26.51 8.90 5.44
C THR A 256 25.16 9.44 5.86
N GLY A 257 24.19 9.57 4.95
CA GLY A 257 22.83 9.89 5.36
C GLY A 257 21.77 9.54 4.34
N VAL A 258 20.53 9.47 4.81
CA VAL A 258 19.35 9.23 3.99
C VAL A 258 18.16 10.05 4.49
N ARG A 259 17.25 10.38 3.59
CA ARG A 259 15.93 10.92 3.93
C ARG A 259 14.88 10.53 2.91
N PHE A 260 13.61 10.64 3.31
CA PHE A 260 12.58 10.89 2.32
C PHE A 260 12.75 12.33 1.81
N GLY A 261 12.63 12.51 0.51
CA GLY A 261 12.51 13.79 -0.15
C GLY A 261 11.22 13.86 -0.93
N ARG A 262 10.99 15.00 -1.57
CA ARG A 262 9.86 15.20 -2.47
C ARG A 262 10.35 15.65 -3.83
N THR A 263 9.73 15.16 -4.89
CA THR A 263 9.87 15.79 -6.21
C THR A 263 9.08 17.08 -6.23
N LEU A 264 9.63 18.10 -6.89
CA LEU A 264 8.87 19.30 -7.25
C LEU A 264 8.39 19.10 -8.67
N SER A 265 7.07 19.00 -8.90
CA SER A 265 6.52 19.07 -10.25
C SER A 265 6.63 20.50 -10.78
N GLU A 266 6.70 20.65 -12.11
CA GLU A 266 6.72 21.96 -12.78
C GLU A 266 5.48 22.82 -12.45
N ASP A 267 4.34 22.18 -12.15
CA ASP A 267 3.10 22.83 -11.72
C ASP A 267 2.98 23.04 -10.20
N GLN A 268 3.99 22.64 -9.42
CA GLN A 268 4.06 22.62 -7.95
C GLN A 268 2.87 21.95 -7.23
N GLN A 269 1.97 21.27 -7.94
CA GLN A 269 0.75 20.68 -7.37
C GLN A 269 0.90 19.20 -7.04
N THR A 270 1.86 18.50 -7.67
CA THR A 270 2.04 17.05 -7.49
C THR A 270 3.46 16.71 -7.06
N SER A 271 3.63 16.33 -5.80
CA SER A 271 4.91 15.87 -5.27
C SER A 271 4.90 14.36 -5.04
N ALA A 272 5.85 13.65 -5.61
CA ALA A 272 6.12 12.25 -5.28
C ALA A 272 7.16 12.18 -4.15
N LEU A 273 6.93 11.28 -3.19
CA LEU A 273 7.99 10.88 -2.27
C LEU A 273 9.12 10.21 -3.05
N ARG A 274 10.35 10.43 -2.60
CA ARG A 274 11.53 9.74 -3.12
C ARG A 274 12.52 9.50 -1.99
N ILE A 275 13.52 8.66 -2.24
CA ILE A 275 14.69 8.57 -1.37
C ILE A 275 15.76 9.55 -1.84
N GLU A 276 16.43 10.21 -0.90
CA GLU A 276 17.62 11.03 -1.15
C GLU A 276 18.77 10.49 -0.30
N VAL A 277 19.97 10.45 -0.87
CA VAL A 277 21.14 9.85 -0.26
C VAL A 277 22.23 10.90 -0.13
N LYS A 278 22.75 11.07 1.08
CA LYS A 278 23.96 11.84 1.36
C LYS A 278 25.16 10.90 1.38
N GLY A 279 26.20 11.26 0.64
CA GLY A 279 27.46 10.53 0.60
C GLY A 279 28.64 11.43 0.93
N VAL A 280 29.76 10.81 1.29
CA VAL A 280 31.04 11.49 1.50
C VAL A 280 32.16 10.68 0.87
N HIS A 281 33.20 11.35 0.38
CA HIS A 281 34.39 10.68 -0.15
C HIS A 281 35.20 10.07 1.01
N VAL A 282 35.76 8.89 0.80
CA VAL A 282 36.63 8.21 1.77
C VAL A 282 37.97 7.85 1.17
N ASP A 283 39.01 7.93 1.99
CA ASP A 283 40.26 7.22 1.74
C ASP A 283 40.07 5.76 2.17
N ARG A 284 40.06 4.86 1.18
CA ARG A 284 39.80 3.43 1.42
C ARG A 284 40.94 2.74 2.13
N GLU A 285 42.19 3.12 1.84
CA GLU A 285 43.36 2.47 2.42
C GLU A 285 43.46 2.83 3.90
N ILE A 286 43.26 4.10 4.22
CA ILE A 286 43.33 4.62 5.59
C ILE A 286 42.02 4.38 6.35
N GLY A 287 40.89 4.24 5.66
CA GLY A 287 39.57 4.08 6.26
C GLY A 287 39.06 5.37 6.90
N LYS A 288 39.27 6.50 6.22
CA LYS A 288 38.95 7.84 6.75
C LYS A 288 38.05 8.62 5.80
N ILE A 289 37.06 9.27 6.39
CA ILE A 289 36.24 10.27 5.69
C ILE A 289 37.11 11.48 5.34
N ILE A 290 36.99 11.95 4.10
CA ILE A 290 37.66 13.17 3.63
C ILE A 290 36.72 14.36 3.90
N PRO A 291 37.13 15.34 4.73
CA PRO A 291 36.26 16.46 5.08
C PRO A 291 35.89 17.33 3.87
N ASN A 292 34.70 17.96 3.92
CA ASN A 292 34.20 18.88 2.88
C ASN A 292 34.04 18.23 1.49
N THR A 293 33.72 16.94 1.46
CA THR A 293 33.47 16.18 0.23
C THR A 293 32.04 15.63 0.19
N GLU A 294 31.13 16.20 0.97
CA GLU A 294 29.75 15.73 1.05
C GLU A 294 28.98 16.05 -0.23
N ILE A 295 28.20 15.07 -0.68
CA ILE A 295 27.29 15.21 -1.83
C ILE A 295 25.89 14.72 -1.44
N ASN A 296 24.86 15.33 -2.04
CA ASN A 296 23.49 14.87 -1.93
C ASN A 296 23.02 14.41 -3.31
N LEU A 297 22.65 13.14 -3.40
CA LEU A 297 22.15 12.54 -4.62
C LEU A 297 20.67 12.19 -4.53
N THR A 298 20.03 12.33 -5.67
CA THR A 298 18.64 12.03 -5.96
C THR A 298 18.60 11.38 -7.35
N SER A 299 17.43 10.89 -7.74
CA SER A 299 17.21 10.37 -9.10
C SER A 299 17.52 11.38 -10.21
N ASP A 300 17.44 12.67 -9.90
CA ASP A 300 17.46 13.73 -10.91
C ASP A 300 18.89 14.17 -11.25
N ASN A 301 19.76 14.16 -10.24
CA ASN A 301 21.16 14.60 -10.36
C ASN A 301 22.18 13.44 -10.34
N MET A 302 21.74 12.20 -10.12
CA MET A 302 22.61 11.03 -10.27
C MET A 302 22.96 10.82 -11.75
N GLU A 303 24.25 10.64 -12.03
CA GLU A 303 24.74 10.22 -13.34
C GLU A 303 24.62 8.70 -13.51
N SER A 304 24.42 8.24 -14.75
CA SER A 304 24.53 6.82 -15.06
C SER A 304 25.91 6.30 -14.67
N ASN A 305 25.96 5.12 -14.05
CA ASN A 305 27.22 4.53 -13.62
C ASN A 305 27.29 3.05 -13.98
N ARG A 306 28.42 2.39 -13.73
CA ARG A 306 28.59 0.97 -14.10
C ARG A 306 27.56 0.03 -13.44
N LEU A 307 27.03 0.38 -12.27
CA LEU A 307 26.01 -0.41 -11.57
C LEU A 307 24.59 -0.15 -12.14
N LEU A 308 24.38 1.02 -12.75
CA LEU A 308 23.13 1.46 -13.40
C LEU A 308 23.44 2.16 -14.74
N PRO A 309 23.94 1.43 -15.76
CA PRO A 309 24.38 2.05 -17.02
C PRO A 309 23.22 2.67 -17.81
N ASP A 310 22.02 2.10 -17.67
CA ASP A 310 20.80 2.51 -18.35
C ASP A 310 19.75 3.04 -17.36
N TYR A 311 20.14 3.87 -16.38
CA TYR A 311 19.17 4.48 -15.48
C TYR A 311 18.20 5.39 -16.25
N GLN A 312 16.97 4.91 -16.46
CA GLN A 312 15.95 5.66 -17.18
C GLN A 312 15.19 6.56 -16.21
N ARG A 313 15.28 7.88 -16.37
CA ARG A 313 14.55 8.83 -15.52
C ARG A 313 13.02 8.77 -15.70
N LEU A 314 12.57 8.24 -16.85
CA LEU A 314 11.16 8.00 -17.13
C LEU A 314 10.69 6.75 -16.39
N ARG A 315 9.79 6.95 -15.43
CA ARG A 315 9.20 5.88 -14.63
C ARG A 315 7.85 5.51 -15.19
N THR A 316 7.52 4.23 -15.17
CA THR A 316 6.14 3.78 -15.37
C THR A 316 5.46 3.51 -14.04
N GLN A 317 4.14 3.60 -14.00
CA GLN A 317 3.37 3.27 -12.81
C GLN A 317 3.31 1.76 -12.59
N ILE A 318 3.42 1.32 -11.34
CA ILE A 318 2.89 0.02 -10.91
C ILE A 318 1.45 0.24 -10.47
N THR A 319 0.52 -0.38 -11.17
CA THR A 319 -0.91 -0.27 -10.89
C THR A 319 -1.32 -1.32 -9.87
N LEU A 320 -2.00 -0.87 -8.81
CA LEU A 320 -2.47 -1.71 -7.70
C LEU A 320 -4.01 -1.84 -7.69
N ASP A 321 -4.63 -1.85 -8.86
CA ASP A 321 -6.09 -1.94 -8.98
C ASP A 321 -6.58 -3.35 -8.62
N ASN A 322 -7.62 -3.42 -7.79
CA ASN A 322 -8.25 -4.68 -7.37
C ASN A 322 -7.31 -5.66 -6.63
N CYS A 323 -6.24 -5.15 -6.02
CA CYS A 323 -5.34 -5.93 -5.17
C CYS A 323 -5.97 -6.26 -3.82
N ASP A 324 -5.67 -7.45 -3.29
CA ASP A 324 -5.97 -7.82 -1.90
C ASP A 324 -4.83 -7.41 -0.96
N ASP A 325 -5.04 -7.61 0.33
CA ASP A 325 -4.14 -7.29 1.44
C ASP A 325 -2.81 -8.07 1.34
N PRO A 326 -1.63 -7.39 1.35
CA PRO A 326 -0.33 -8.01 1.14
C PRO A 326 -0.01 -9.19 2.05
N VAL A 327 -0.54 -9.23 3.28
CA VAL A 327 -0.23 -10.31 4.24
C VAL A 327 -1.04 -11.59 3.99
N GLU A 328 -2.05 -11.54 3.13
CA GLU A 328 -2.85 -12.72 2.74
C GLU A 328 -2.21 -13.51 1.58
N ALA A 329 -1.13 -12.98 1.00
CA ALA A 329 -0.35 -13.64 -0.02
C ALA A 329 0.18 -15.00 0.48
N LYS A 330 -0.17 -16.09 -0.24
CA LYS A 330 0.21 -17.48 0.11
C LYS A 330 1.32 -18.04 -0.76
N ASN A 331 1.60 -17.44 -1.90
CA ASN A 331 2.56 -17.96 -2.87
C ASN A 331 3.94 -17.33 -2.68
N TYR A 332 4.94 -18.01 -3.23
CA TYR A 332 6.36 -17.66 -3.07
C TYR A 332 6.90 -16.81 -4.22
N THR A 333 6.14 -16.64 -5.31
CA THR A 333 6.62 -15.90 -6.49
C THR A 333 6.57 -14.41 -6.22
N GLN A 334 7.73 -13.83 -5.96
CA GLN A 334 7.88 -12.42 -5.67
C GLN A 334 8.13 -11.62 -6.95
N ILE A 335 7.35 -10.57 -7.15
CA ILE A 335 7.58 -9.52 -8.14
C ILE A 335 8.50 -8.50 -7.47
N LEU A 336 9.63 -8.20 -8.11
CA LEU A 336 10.59 -7.18 -7.67
C LEU A 336 10.72 -6.10 -8.76
N GLU A 337 10.31 -4.87 -8.45
CA GLU A 337 10.37 -3.76 -9.40
C GLU A 337 11.01 -2.51 -8.80
N THR A 338 12.00 -1.98 -9.54
CA THR A 338 12.70 -0.72 -9.29
C THR A 338 12.61 0.15 -10.55
N ASN A 339 12.92 1.43 -10.41
CA ASN A 339 12.79 2.48 -11.40
C ASN A 339 11.34 2.66 -11.90
N LYS A 340 10.42 2.69 -10.93
CA LYS A 340 8.97 2.82 -11.13
C LYS A 340 8.41 3.82 -10.13
N TYR A 341 7.13 4.14 -10.26
CA TYR A 341 6.41 4.82 -9.19
C TYR A 341 5.13 4.08 -8.83
N ILE A 342 4.69 4.24 -7.59
CA ILE A 342 3.44 3.67 -7.07
C ILE A 342 2.62 4.78 -6.46
N LYS A 343 1.30 4.70 -6.63
CA LYS A 343 0.35 5.50 -5.87
C LYS A 343 -0.23 4.64 -4.76
N PHE A 344 -0.11 5.08 -3.51
CA PHE A 344 -0.83 4.44 -2.41
C PHE A 344 -2.33 4.46 -2.73
N THR A 345 -3.02 3.36 -2.48
CA THR A 345 -4.43 3.20 -2.79
C THR A 345 -5.07 2.21 -1.81
N HIS A 346 -6.39 2.07 -1.87
CA HIS A 346 -7.09 1.08 -1.07
C HIS A 346 -7.02 -0.32 -1.71
N THR A 347 -7.21 -1.35 -0.90
CA THR A 347 -7.49 -2.73 -1.35
C THR A 347 -8.78 -2.83 -2.15
N ASP A 348 -9.00 -3.96 -2.80
CA ASP A 348 -10.20 -4.20 -3.59
C ASP A 348 -11.51 -4.07 -2.76
N LYS A 349 -12.53 -3.48 -3.38
CA LYS A 349 -13.85 -3.28 -2.75
C LYS A 349 -14.58 -4.59 -2.48
N LYS A 350 -14.37 -5.64 -3.28
CA LYS A 350 -15.02 -6.95 -3.11
C LYS A 350 -14.26 -7.85 -2.14
N LYS A 351 -12.92 -7.86 -2.22
CA LYS A 351 -12.06 -8.73 -1.41
C LYS A 351 -11.81 -8.23 0.02
N ASP A 352 -11.78 -6.92 0.23
CA ASP A 352 -11.45 -6.32 1.54
C ASP A 352 -12.32 -5.12 1.92
N LEU A 353 -13.41 -4.87 1.19
CA LEU A 353 -14.25 -3.66 1.36
C LEU A 353 -13.45 -2.35 1.26
N ALA A 354 -12.31 -2.37 0.55
CA ALA A 354 -11.39 -1.25 0.43
C ALA A 354 -10.91 -0.67 1.78
N GLN A 355 -10.78 -1.49 2.82
CA GLN A 355 -10.53 -1.00 4.19
C GLN A 355 -9.05 -0.81 4.55
N THR A 356 -8.15 -1.19 3.65
CA THR A 356 -6.72 -1.26 3.91
C THR A 356 -5.99 -0.42 2.87
N THR A 357 -4.99 0.38 3.28
CA THR A 357 -4.15 1.14 2.34
C THR A 357 -2.91 0.34 1.95
N ILE A 358 -2.66 0.21 0.65
CA ILE A 358 -1.57 -0.55 0.02
C ILE A 358 -0.74 0.34 -0.93
N PRO A 359 0.54 0.02 -1.17
CA PRO A 359 1.32 -1.06 -0.54
C PRO A 359 1.67 -0.77 0.91
N TYR A 360 2.12 -1.78 1.65
CA TYR A 360 2.71 -1.59 2.99
C TYR A 360 4.17 -1.16 2.89
N LEU A 361 4.72 -0.63 3.98
CA LEU A 361 6.16 -0.37 4.10
C LEU A 361 6.82 -1.49 4.89
N ASP A 362 7.96 -1.97 4.43
CA ASP A 362 8.76 -2.95 5.15
C ASP A 362 9.49 -2.29 6.32
N ALA A 363 9.17 -2.71 7.54
CA ALA A 363 9.70 -2.11 8.77
C ALA A 363 10.86 -2.91 9.38
N ARG A 364 11.33 -3.94 8.68
CA ARG A 364 12.45 -4.78 9.16
C ARG A 364 13.76 -4.03 9.10
N GLU A 365 14.75 -4.59 9.81
CA GLU A 365 16.12 -4.09 9.82
C GLU A 365 16.86 -4.56 8.56
N PHE A 366 17.34 -3.60 7.76
CA PHE A 366 18.17 -3.86 6.58
C PHE A 366 19.61 -3.52 6.93
N THR A 367 20.44 -4.54 7.10
CA THR A 367 21.88 -4.40 7.40
C THR A 367 22.68 -5.26 6.44
N VAL A 368 23.94 -4.90 6.19
CA VAL A 368 24.86 -5.72 5.40
C VAL A 368 25.57 -6.73 6.30
N GLU A 369 25.58 -8.01 5.92
CA GLU A 369 26.13 -9.10 6.74
C GLU A 369 27.66 -9.07 6.87
N ASP A 370 28.43 -8.73 5.82
CA ASP A 370 29.90 -8.76 5.88
C ASP A 370 30.57 -7.41 6.20
N ASP A 371 29.91 -6.54 6.97
CA ASP A 371 30.54 -5.37 7.59
C ASP A 371 31.30 -4.45 6.62
N VAL A 372 30.73 -4.21 5.43
CA VAL A 372 31.27 -3.22 4.47
C VAL A 372 30.40 -1.96 4.34
N PRO A 373 31.00 -0.83 3.95
CA PRO A 373 30.28 0.40 3.65
C PRO A 373 29.18 0.23 2.60
N LEU A 374 28.12 1.00 2.76
CA LEU A 374 27.12 1.20 1.74
C LEU A 374 27.63 2.25 0.73
N ILE A 375 27.46 1.98 -0.55
CA ILE A 375 27.73 2.90 -1.67
C ILE A 375 26.44 3.36 -2.35
N GLY A 376 25.29 2.89 -1.89
CA GLY A 376 24.00 3.28 -2.44
C GLY A 376 22.84 2.67 -1.67
N VAL A 377 21.68 3.27 -1.88
CA VAL A 377 20.41 2.90 -1.26
C VAL A 377 19.31 3.12 -2.28
N GLY A 378 18.36 2.20 -2.35
CA GLY A 378 17.18 2.36 -3.18
C GLY A 378 15.89 1.89 -2.52
N LEU A 379 14.79 2.14 -3.21
CA LEU A 379 13.47 1.64 -2.88
C LEU A 379 12.98 0.71 -4.00
N THR A 380 12.40 -0.42 -3.62
CA THR A 380 11.84 -1.39 -4.56
C THR A 380 10.47 -1.87 -4.10
N TYR A 381 9.65 -2.24 -5.06
CA TYR A 381 8.39 -2.93 -4.82
C TYR A 381 8.64 -4.42 -4.71
N ALA A 382 8.09 -5.02 -3.65
CA ALA A 382 8.10 -6.44 -3.36
C ALA A 382 6.66 -6.93 -3.26
N GLY A 383 6.15 -7.55 -4.32
CA GLY A 383 4.74 -7.94 -4.39
C GLY A 383 4.52 -9.40 -4.80
N GLN A 384 3.25 -9.77 -4.83
CA GLN A 384 2.79 -11.03 -5.40
C GLN A 384 1.56 -10.73 -6.26
N GLU A 385 1.38 -11.48 -7.36
CA GLU A 385 0.19 -11.36 -8.19
C GLU A 385 -1.10 -11.49 -7.35
N GLY A 386 -1.99 -10.52 -7.50
CA GLY A 386 -3.27 -10.39 -6.82
C GLY A 386 -3.24 -9.61 -5.50
N TYR A 387 -2.06 -9.20 -5.01
CA TYR A 387 -1.87 -8.60 -3.68
C TYR A 387 -1.08 -7.29 -3.75
N GLY A 388 -1.35 -6.38 -2.81
CA GLY A 388 -0.85 -5.00 -2.84
C GLY A 388 0.64 -4.82 -2.58
N GLY A 389 1.36 -5.86 -2.14
CA GLY A 389 2.81 -5.86 -1.92
C GLY A 389 3.34 -4.89 -0.86
N PHE A 390 4.66 -4.75 -0.86
CA PHE A 390 5.45 -3.98 0.10
C PHE A 390 6.45 -3.06 -0.63
N ILE A 391 6.76 -1.93 -0.04
CA ILE A 391 7.90 -1.08 -0.40
C ILE A 391 9.04 -1.41 0.56
N THR A 392 10.20 -1.76 0.02
CA THR A 392 11.37 -2.21 0.78
C THR A 392 12.66 -1.55 0.28
N PHE A 393 13.72 -1.60 1.08
CA PHE A 393 15.03 -1.09 0.66
C PHE A 393 15.78 -2.07 -0.26
N ASN A 394 16.53 -1.49 -1.19
CA ASN A 394 17.71 -2.10 -1.80
C ASN A 394 18.96 -1.48 -1.16
N LEU A 395 19.88 -2.30 -0.66
CA LEU A 395 21.17 -1.83 -0.14
C LEU A 395 22.29 -2.21 -1.11
N TYR A 396 23.18 -1.26 -1.40
CA TYR A 396 24.32 -1.47 -2.30
C TYR A 396 25.63 -1.44 -1.50
N PRO A 397 26.17 -2.59 -1.10
CA PRO A 397 27.45 -2.67 -0.38
C PRO A 397 28.65 -2.44 -1.31
N SER A 398 29.77 -1.97 -0.76
CA SER A 398 30.97 -1.55 -1.51
C SER A 398 31.81 -2.67 -2.13
N TYR A 399 31.35 -3.93 -2.16
CA TYR A 399 32.18 -5.02 -2.68
C TYR A 399 32.44 -4.84 -4.17
N ILE A 400 33.72 -4.84 -4.57
CA ILE A 400 34.11 -5.18 -5.94
C ILE A 400 33.95 -6.70 -6.07
N LYS A 401 32.74 -7.17 -6.40
CA LYS A 401 32.62 -8.51 -6.98
C LYS A 401 32.70 -8.38 -8.49
N ASN A 402 33.71 -9.05 -9.05
CA ASN A 402 33.78 -9.37 -10.47
C ASN A 402 32.39 -9.78 -10.97
N GLU A 403 32.02 -9.16 -12.09
CA GLU A 403 30.95 -9.53 -13.01
C GLU A 403 30.45 -10.97 -12.81
N THR A 404 29.16 -11.13 -12.44
CA THR A 404 28.26 -12.29 -12.75
C THR A 404 27.08 -12.48 -11.79
N SER A 405 26.72 -11.52 -10.93
CA SER A 405 25.41 -11.61 -10.22
C SER A 405 24.75 -10.24 -9.99
N PHE A 406 24.67 -9.43 -11.05
CA PHE A 406 23.49 -8.59 -11.15
C PHE A 406 22.33 -9.54 -11.39
N ILE A 407 21.40 -9.57 -10.45
CA ILE A 407 20.16 -10.32 -10.51
C ILE A 407 19.60 -10.16 -11.92
N THR A 408 19.54 -11.27 -12.67
CA THR A 408 18.69 -11.33 -13.85
C THR A 408 17.30 -11.01 -13.34
N LYS A 409 16.84 -9.77 -13.56
CA LYS A 409 15.42 -9.43 -13.45
C LYS A 409 14.74 -10.41 -14.40
N GLN A 410 14.20 -11.50 -13.85
CA GLN A 410 13.21 -12.26 -14.60
C GLN A 410 12.04 -11.30 -14.73
N ASN A 411 12.00 -10.58 -15.85
CA ASN A 411 10.78 -9.96 -16.36
C ASN A 411 9.83 -11.10 -16.72
N VAL A 412 9.28 -11.76 -15.71
CA VAL A 412 8.04 -12.48 -15.91
C VAL A 412 7.00 -11.38 -16.02
N ASN A 413 6.26 -11.35 -17.13
CA ASN A 413 5.08 -10.49 -17.31
C ASN A 413 3.97 -10.95 -16.34
N LEU A 414 4.23 -10.86 -15.04
CA LEU A 414 3.23 -11.07 -14.00
C LEU A 414 2.49 -9.76 -13.84
N LYS A 415 1.17 -9.81 -14.05
CA LYS A 415 0.32 -8.69 -13.73
C LYS A 415 0.31 -8.57 -12.21
N THR A 416 0.56 -7.37 -11.67
CA THR A 416 0.55 -7.15 -10.22
C THR A 416 -0.80 -7.51 -9.62
N CYS A 417 -1.90 -7.03 -10.21
CA CYS A 417 -3.25 -7.36 -9.77
C CYS A 417 -4.14 -7.52 -11.00
N GLN A 418 -4.55 -8.76 -11.30
CA GLN A 418 -5.48 -9.01 -12.39
C GLN A 418 -6.89 -8.53 -11.99
N GLN A 419 -7.59 -7.95 -12.96
CA GLN A 419 -9.06 -7.94 -12.95
C GLN A 419 -9.51 -9.40 -13.02
N SER A 420 -10.49 -9.78 -12.20
CA SER A 420 -11.15 -11.08 -12.33
C SER A 420 -11.46 -11.34 -13.81
N PRO A 421 -11.14 -12.52 -14.38
CA PRO A 421 -11.67 -12.83 -15.69
C PRO A 421 -13.18 -12.66 -15.63
N ASN A 422 -13.74 -11.92 -16.59
CA ASN A 422 -15.17 -12.02 -16.87
C ASN A 422 -15.41 -13.51 -17.07
N ILE A 423 -16.13 -14.12 -16.12
CA ILE A 423 -16.68 -15.45 -16.31
C ILE A 423 -17.57 -15.31 -17.55
N PRO A 424 -17.31 -16.04 -18.64
CA PRO A 424 -18.20 -16.03 -19.79
C PRO A 424 -19.59 -16.44 -19.29
N ASP A 425 -20.59 -15.69 -19.71
CA ASP A 425 -21.99 -15.98 -19.50
C ASP A 425 -22.30 -17.33 -20.17
N ASP A 426 -22.20 -18.42 -19.41
CA ASP A 426 -22.59 -19.75 -19.86
C ASP A 426 -24.10 -19.88 -19.69
N SER A 427 -24.83 -19.14 -20.52
CA SER A 427 -26.26 -19.32 -20.73
C SER A 427 -26.58 -19.16 -22.22
N THR A 428 -26.00 -20.03 -23.03
CA THR A 428 -26.53 -20.37 -24.35
C THR A 428 -26.35 -21.86 -24.60
N GLU A 429 -27.11 -22.69 -23.87
CA GLU A 429 -27.54 -23.97 -24.46
C GLU A 429 -28.72 -23.65 -25.37
N THR A 430 -28.40 -23.60 -26.66
CA THR A 430 -29.33 -23.59 -27.78
C THR A 430 -30.15 -24.88 -27.74
N LEU A 431 -31.47 -24.73 -27.61
CA LEU A 431 -32.44 -25.76 -27.93
C LEU A 431 -32.38 -26.03 -29.43
N ASP A 432 -31.85 -27.20 -29.80
CA ASP A 432 -32.02 -27.76 -31.14
C ASP A 432 -33.44 -28.35 -31.24
N GLU A 433 -34.35 -27.61 -31.88
CA GLU A 433 -35.53 -28.17 -32.53
C GLU A 433 -35.09 -28.82 -33.85
N ASP A 434 -35.23 -30.14 -33.97
CA ASP A 434 -36.05 -30.74 -35.03
C ASP A 434 -36.14 -32.27 -34.88
N SER A 435 -37.34 -32.79 -34.65
CA SER A 435 -38.07 -33.51 -35.70
C SER A 435 -39.16 -34.44 -35.14
N SER A 436 -40.37 -34.17 -35.62
CA SER A 436 -41.36 -35.14 -36.10
C SER A 436 -42.53 -35.59 -35.22
N ILE A 437 -43.66 -34.95 -35.51
CA ILE A 437 -44.89 -35.55 -36.08
C ILE A 437 -45.94 -36.18 -35.13
N ARG A 438 -47.16 -35.61 -35.28
CA ARG A 438 -48.55 -36.15 -35.18
C ARG A 438 -49.31 -36.04 -33.86
N ASN A 439 -50.28 -35.11 -33.91
CA ASN A 439 -51.60 -35.23 -33.30
C ASN A 439 -52.27 -36.54 -33.74
N ASP A 440 -53.00 -37.16 -32.82
CA ASP A 440 -54.34 -37.71 -33.07
C ASP A 440 -55.10 -37.79 -31.74
N ASP A 441 -56.37 -37.36 -31.80
CA ASP A 441 -57.39 -37.41 -30.78
C ASP A 441 -57.90 -38.86 -30.50
N GLU A 442 -58.61 -39.02 -29.38
CA GLU A 442 -59.56 -40.09 -29.03
C GLU A 442 -59.05 -41.53 -28.72
N MET A 443 -59.21 -41.92 -27.44
CA MET A 443 -60.02 -43.07 -26.95
C MET A 443 -59.52 -43.51 -25.57
N ILE A 444 -60.26 -43.19 -24.51
CA ILE A 444 -61.27 -44.06 -23.87
C ILE A 444 -60.64 -45.11 -22.94
N ASP A 445 -60.98 -44.93 -21.66
CA ASP A 445 -61.30 -45.94 -20.64
C ASP A 445 -60.47 -47.23 -20.61
N SER A 446 -59.61 -47.33 -19.60
CA SER A 446 -59.41 -48.59 -18.86
C SER A 446 -58.43 -48.36 -17.70
N LEU A 447 -58.83 -48.75 -16.50
CA LEU A 447 -58.04 -48.87 -15.24
C LEU A 447 -58.18 -47.72 -14.22
N ILE A 448 -59.44 -47.38 -13.90
CA ILE A 448 -59.84 -47.18 -12.50
C ILE A 448 -60.57 -48.47 -12.06
N SER A 449 -59.86 -49.40 -11.44
CA SER A 449 -60.42 -50.33 -10.46
C SER A 449 -59.28 -50.96 -9.66
N GLU A 450 -59.48 -51.11 -8.35
CA GLU A 450 -58.53 -51.61 -7.34
C GLU A 450 -57.55 -50.58 -6.76
N PHE A 451 -58.05 -49.64 -5.95
CA PHE A 451 -57.37 -49.24 -4.71
C PHE A 451 -58.30 -48.42 -3.76
N LEU A 452 -59.56 -48.84 -3.61
CA LEU A 452 -60.43 -48.37 -2.53
C LEU A 452 -61.28 -49.55 -2.03
N GLU A 453 -60.69 -50.37 -1.18
CA GLU A 453 -61.37 -51.14 -0.12
C GLU A 453 -60.30 -51.74 0.81
N GLY A 454 -60.14 -51.18 2.02
CA GLY A 454 -59.23 -51.72 3.02
C GLY A 454 -58.83 -50.78 4.16
N VAL A 455 -59.77 -50.57 5.10
CA VAL A 455 -59.69 -49.87 6.41
C VAL A 455 -59.96 -48.37 6.40
#